data_AF-A0A6L7XHQ7-F1
#
_entry.id   AF-A0A6L7XHQ7-F1
#
_cell.length_a   1.000
_cell.length_b   1.000
_cell.length_c   1.000
_cell.angle_alpha   90.00
_cell.angle_beta   90.00
_cell.angle_gamma   90.00
#
_symmetry.space_group_name_H-M   'P 1'
#
loop_
_entity.id
_entity.type
_entity.pdbx_description
1 polymer ?
#
loop_
_entity_poly.entity_id
_entity_poly.type
_entity_poly.pdbx_seq_one_letter_code
_entity_poly.pdbx_strand_id
1 'polypeptide(L)'
;MNRPTARLGLAGVTPWGRRAYEYLAFFGLRADQLQGTVLDCGAGPSSFTAEMTRAGVDVRAVDPGYRLEIPAMRRLLADAEYQIGQALATERDRFVWDFYGDIDGLLAARRQAADRFFSDYPRGRSTGRDSC
;
A
#
# COMPACT_ATOMS: atom_id res chain seq x y z
N MET A 1 26.51 -19.78 -13.03
CA MET A 1 25.79 -18.88 -13.96
C MET A 1 25.47 -17.59 -13.23
N ASN A 2 26.09 -16.48 -13.63
CA ASN A 2 25.89 -15.17 -13.01
C ASN A 2 24.63 -14.55 -13.63
N ARG A 3 23.46 -14.67 -12.99
CA ARG A 3 22.26 -13.96 -13.44
C ARG A 3 22.51 -12.46 -13.24
N PRO A 4 22.39 -11.61 -14.27
CA PRO A 4 22.46 -10.17 -14.06
C PRO A 4 21.42 -9.75 -13.03
N THR A 5 21.78 -8.83 -12.14
CA THR A 5 20.89 -8.28 -11.13
C THR A 5 19.76 -7.52 -11.82
N ALA A 6 18.68 -8.21 -12.14
CA ALA A 6 17.53 -7.58 -12.77
C ALA A 6 16.89 -6.58 -11.78
N ARG A 7 16.80 -5.33 -12.23
CA ARG A 7 16.26 -4.19 -11.48
C ARG A 7 14.87 -3.94 -12.05
N LEU A 8 13.84 -3.79 -11.20
CA LEU A 8 12.46 -3.55 -11.66
C LEU A 8 12.28 -2.23 -12.44
N GLY A 9 13.32 -1.41 -12.62
CA GLY A 9 13.26 -0.19 -13.42
C GLY A 9 12.38 0.93 -12.84
N LEU A 10 11.95 0.81 -11.58
CA LEU A 10 11.07 1.79 -10.95
C LEU A 10 11.83 3.07 -10.60
N ALA A 11 11.26 4.22 -10.94
CA ALA A 11 11.82 5.53 -10.63
C ALA A 11 11.34 6.03 -9.24
N GLY A 12 12.29 6.38 -8.37
CA GLY A 12 12.01 7.02 -7.08
C GLY A 12 11.19 6.15 -6.11
N VAL A 13 10.41 6.80 -5.25
CA VAL A 13 9.45 6.15 -4.35
C VAL A 13 8.14 5.96 -5.10
N THR A 14 7.80 4.71 -5.39
CA THR A 14 6.58 4.37 -6.12
C THR A 14 5.41 4.17 -5.15
N PRO A 15 4.27 4.86 -5.31
CA PRO A 15 3.11 4.67 -4.45
C PRO A 15 2.56 3.24 -4.63
N TRP A 16 2.71 2.42 -3.58
CA TRP A 16 2.35 1.00 -3.59
C TRP A 16 1.62 0.63 -2.30
N GLY A 17 0.35 1.05 -2.23
CA GLY A 17 -0.51 0.83 -1.08
C GLY A 17 -0.79 -0.65 -0.82
N ARG A 18 -0.91 -1.03 0.44
CA ARG A 18 -1.21 -2.40 0.88
C ARG A 18 -2.44 -2.45 1.75
N ARG A 19 -3.01 -3.63 1.87
CA ARG A 19 -4.07 -3.90 2.83
C ARG A 19 -3.50 -4.30 4.18
N ALA A 20 -4.29 -4.10 5.25
CA ALA A 20 -3.81 -4.36 6.61
C ALA A 20 -3.39 -5.81 6.84
N TYR A 21 -4.10 -6.77 6.24
CA TYR A 21 -3.79 -8.19 6.38
C TYR A 21 -2.38 -8.55 5.87
N GLU A 22 -1.83 -7.80 4.91
CA GLU A 22 -0.46 -8.01 4.44
C GLU A 22 0.56 -7.63 5.52
N TYR A 23 0.39 -6.46 6.14
CA TYR A 23 1.27 -6.04 7.23
C TYR A 23 1.19 -6.96 8.44
N LEU A 24 -0.03 -7.36 8.82
CA LEU A 24 -0.24 -8.34 9.87
C LEU A 24 0.45 -9.67 9.56
N ALA A 25 0.35 -10.16 8.32
CA ALA A 25 1.03 -11.39 7.88
C ALA A 25 2.56 -11.27 7.89
N PHE A 26 3.12 -10.12 7.49
CA PHE A 26 4.57 -9.90 7.50
C PHE A 26 5.17 -10.04 8.90
N PHE A 27 4.44 -9.63 9.93
CA PHE A 27 4.92 -9.61 11.31
C PHE A 27 4.30 -10.70 12.19
N GLY A 28 3.43 -11.57 11.64
CA GLY A 28 2.72 -12.60 12.41
C GLY A 28 1.81 -12.02 13.49
N LEU A 29 1.23 -10.83 13.23
CA LEU A 29 0.39 -10.10 14.17
C LEU A 29 -1.10 -10.30 13.87
N ARG A 30 -1.92 -10.05 14.87
CA ARG A 30 -3.37 -9.86 14.76
C ARG A 30 -3.72 -8.43 15.16
N ALA A 31 -4.83 -7.92 14.64
CA ALA A 31 -5.26 -6.55 14.92
C ALA A 31 -5.47 -6.29 16.42
N ASP A 32 -5.98 -7.27 17.18
CA ASP A 32 -6.17 -7.18 18.64
C ASP A 32 -4.87 -7.13 19.45
N GLN A 33 -3.72 -7.44 18.82
CA GLN A 33 -2.40 -7.34 19.45
C GLN A 33 -1.79 -5.93 19.31
N LEU A 34 -2.38 -5.05 18.50
CA LEU A 34 -1.94 -3.67 18.38
C LEU A 34 -2.47 -2.86 19.57
N GLN A 35 -1.59 -2.54 20.51
CA GLN A 35 -1.90 -1.82 21.74
C GLN A 35 -1.30 -0.40 21.70
N GLY A 36 -1.99 0.55 22.31
CA GLY A 36 -1.61 1.97 22.26
C GLY A 36 -1.81 2.60 20.87
N THR A 37 -1.13 3.72 20.63
CA THR A 37 -1.21 4.44 19.36
C THR A 37 -0.21 3.88 18.35
N VAL A 38 -0.69 3.52 17.16
CA VAL A 38 0.11 3.03 16.02
C VAL A 38 0.38 4.17 15.05
N LEU A 39 1.64 4.32 14.61
CA LEU A 39 2.03 5.24 13.55
C LEU A 39 2.31 4.49 12.24
N ASP A 40 1.53 4.77 11.21
CA ASP A 40 1.74 4.35 9.83
C ASP A 40 2.56 5.43 9.11
N CYS A 41 3.87 5.22 8.96
CA CYS A 41 4.82 6.21 8.43
C CYS A 41 5.27 5.84 7.02
N GLY A 42 5.18 6.79 6.09
CA GLY A 42 5.26 6.48 4.66
C GLY A 42 4.04 5.68 4.21
N ALA A 43 2.89 6.00 4.79
CA ALA A 43 1.66 5.24 4.65
C ALA A 43 1.19 5.14 3.19
N GLY A 44 1.42 6.19 2.41
CA GLY A 44 0.98 6.29 1.02
C GLY A 44 -0.51 5.98 0.85
N PRO A 45 -0.91 5.41 -0.30
CA PRO A 45 -2.29 5.00 -0.57
C PRO A 45 -2.62 3.61 0.01
N SER A 46 -2.11 3.28 1.20
CA SER A 46 -2.41 2.07 1.95
C SER A 46 -3.80 2.13 2.58
N SER A 47 -4.51 1.00 2.68
CA SER A 47 -5.75 0.91 3.45
C SER A 47 -5.54 0.49 4.90
N PHE A 48 -4.29 0.30 5.35
CA PHE A 48 -4.01 -0.12 6.73
C PHE A 48 -4.66 0.77 7.77
N THR A 49 -4.42 2.08 7.69
CA THR A 49 -4.98 3.05 8.63
C THR A 49 -6.51 3.03 8.64
N ALA A 50 -7.14 2.92 7.47
CA ALA A 50 -8.60 2.81 7.35
C ALA A 50 -9.13 1.51 7.97
N GLU A 51 -8.51 0.36 7.67
CA GLU A 51 -8.90 -0.96 8.17
C GLU A 51 -8.67 -1.08 9.69
N MET A 52 -7.53 -0.60 10.21
CA MET A 52 -7.20 -0.64 11.63
C MET A 52 -8.05 0.31 12.46
N THR A 53 -8.36 1.51 11.93
CA THR A 53 -9.34 2.42 12.57
C THR A 53 -10.69 1.72 12.75
N ARG A 54 -11.17 1.01 11.70
CA ARG A 54 -12.43 0.26 11.77
C ARG A 54 -12.38 -0.91 12.74
N ALA A 55 -11.20 -1.46 12.98
CA ALA A 55 -10.97 -2.50 13.99
C ALA A 55 -10.82 -1.95 15.42
N GLY A 56 -10.94 -0.64 15.63
CA GLY A 56 -10.84 0.00 16.95
C GLY A 56 -9.41 0.31 17.39
N VAL A 57 -8.41 0.19 16.51
CA VAL A 57 -7.03 0.55 16.81
C VAL A 57 -6.87 2.07 16.68
N ASP A 58 -6.22 2.70 17.66
CA ASP A 58 -5.80 4.11 17.54
C ASP A 58 -4.60 4.18 16.61
N VAL A 59 -4.84 4.59 15.36
CA VAL A 59 -3.82 4.64 14.31
C VAL A 59 -3.78 6.03 13.66
N ARG A 60 -2.57 6.52 13.40
CA ARG A 60 -2.29 7.76 12.69
C ARG A 60 -1.42 7.49 11.48
N ALA A 61 -1.71 8.15 10.36
CA ALA A 61 -0.94 8.02 9.14
C ALA A 61 -0.18 9.32 8.83
N VAL A 62 1.09 9.18 8.48
CA VAL A 62 1.92 10.29 7.97
C VAL A 62 2.54 9.92 6.63
N ASP A 63 2.37 10.80 5.64
CA ASP A 63 2.99 10.64 4.32
C ASP A 63 3.18 11.98 3.60
N PRO A 64 4.38 12.30 3.07
CA PRO A 64 4.61 13.52 2.30
C PRO A 64 3.68 13.68 1.09
N GLY A 65 3.23 12.58 0.51
CA GLY A 65 2.26 12.52 -0.58
C GLY A 65 0.89 13.08 -0.19
N TYR A 66 0.56 13.19 1.10
CA TYR A 66 -0.71 13.76 1.58
C TYR A 66 -0.84 15.27 1.35
N ARG A 67 0.23 15.93 0.89
CA ARG A 67 0.16 17.29 0.33
C ARG A 67 -0.54 17.35 -1.03
N LEU A 68 -0.65 16.23 -1.72
CA LEU A 68 -1.29 16.16 -3.03
C LEU A 68 -2.81 16.13 -2.88
N GLU A 69 -3.48 16.62 -3.92
CA GLU A 69 -4.91 16.46 -4.07
C GLU A 69 -5.25 15.06 -4.60
N ILE A 70 -6.44 14.56 -4.26
CA ILE A 70 -6.88 13.19 -4.60
C ILE A 70 -6.69 12.85 -6.09
N PRO A 71 -7.03 13.73 -7.06
CA PRO A 71 -6.81 13.42 -8.48
C PRO A 71 -5.33 13.16 -8.83
N ALA A 72 -4.41 13.91 -8.23
CA ALA A 72 -2.97 13.74 -8.45
C ALA A 72 -2.47 12.42 -7.83
N MET A 73 -2.92 12.09 -6.61
CA MET A 73 -2.61 10.80 -5.99
C MET A 73 -3.09 9.61 -6.83
N ARG A 74 -4.33 9.69 -7.33
CA ARG A 74 -4.91 8.65 -8.19
C ARG A 74 -4.10 8.48 -9.47
N ARG A 75 -3.64 9.58 -10.08
CA ARG A 75 -2.80 9.53 -11.26
C ARG A 75 -1.47 8.84 -11.00
N LEU A 76 -0.77 9.24 -9.93
CA LEU A 76 0.50 8.61 -9.54
C LEU A 76 0.34 7.12 -9.25
N LEU A 77 -0.75 6.73 -8.59
CA LEU A 77 -1.03 5.32 -8.33
C LEU A 77 -1.31 4.53 -9.61
N ALA A 78 -2.07 5.08 -10.56
CA ALA A 78 -2.35 4.42 -11.83
C ALA A 78 -1.07 4.24 -12.66
N ASP A 79 -0.22 5.27 -12.71
CA ASP A 79 1.09 5.19 -13.39
C ASP A 79 1.99 4.14 -12.71
N ALA A 80 2.00 4.08 -11.38
CA ALA A 80 2.72 3.08 -10.60
C ALA A 80 2.23 1.65 -10.85
N GLU A 81 0.91 1.43 -10.85
CA GLU A 81 0.30 0.13 -11.11
C GLU A 81 0.70 -0.39 -12.48
N TYR A 82 0.65 0.46 -13.52
CA TYR A 82 1.07 0.11 -14.86
C TYR A 82 2.56 -0.27 -14.92
N GLN A 83 3.44 0.59 -14.40
CA GLN A 83 4.89 0.37 -14.39
C GLN A 83 5.27 -0.93 -13.66
N ILE A 84 4.68 -1.16 -12.49
CA ILE A 84 4.95 -2.36 -11.70
C ILE A 84 4.37 -3.61 -12.37
N GLY A 85 3.18 -3.52 -12.96
CA GLY A 85 2.60 -4.63 -13.72
C GLY A 85 3.51 -5.09 -14.87
N GLN A 86 4.06 -4.15 -15.64
CA GLN A 86 5.01 -4.45 -16.72
C GLN A 86 6.32 -5.06 -16.19
N ALA A 87 6.86 -4.49 -15.11
CA ALA A 87 8.09 -5.00 -14.49
C ALA A 87 7.91 -6.43 -13.95
N LEU A 88 6.78 -6.69 -13.28
CA LEU A 88 6.46 -8.02 -12.73
C LEU A 88 6.22 -9.06 -13.83
N ALA A 89 5.58 -8.68 -14.94
CA ALA A 89 5.40 -9.57 -16.08
C ALA A 89 6.74 -10.00 -16.69
N THR A 90 7.70 -9.07 -16.77
CA THR A 90 9.06 -9.34 -17.27
C THR A 90 9.87 -10.22 -16.31
N GLU A 91 9.66 -10.05 -15.01
CA GLU A 91 10.46 -10.69 -13.96
C GLU A 91 9.69 -11.77 -13.18
N ARG A 92 8.63 -12.35 -13.78
CA ARG A 92 7.63 -13.18 -13.10
C ARG A 92 8.22 -14.34 -12.30
N ASP A 93 9.23 -15.00 -12.85
CA ASP A 93 9.85 -16.20 -12.27
C ASP A 93 10.77 -15.89 -11.07
N ARG A 94 10.91 -14.62 -10.69
CA ARG A 94 11.69 -14.18 -9.53
C ARG A 94 10.87 -13.98 -8.27
N PHE A 95 9.55 -14.13 -8.37
CA PHE A 95 8.62 -13.95 -7.26
C PHE A 95 7.94 -15.27 -6.90
N VAL A 96 7.65 -15.41 -5.61
CA VAL A 96 6.79 -16.48 -5.08
C VAL A 96 5.35 -15.97 -5.12
N TRP A 97 4.46 -16.74 -5.74
CA TRP A 97 3.09 -16.31 -6.01
C TRP A 97 2.07 -16.88 -5.03
N ASP A 98 2.46 -17.78 -4.12
CA ASP A 98 1.54 -18.53 -3.24
C ASP A 98 0.54 -17.66 -2.47
N PHE A 99 0.93 -16.45 -2.09
CA PHE A 99 0.07 -15.52 -1.33
C PHE A 99 -0.97 -14.79 -2.19
N TYR A 100 -0.62 -14.45 -3.44
CA TYR A 100 -1.49 -13.65 -4.33
C TYR A 100 -2.08 -14.48 -5.49
N GLY A 101 -1.63 -15.72 -5.68
CA GLY A 101 -1.93 -16.56 -6.83
C GLY A 101 -1.09 -16.21 -8.06
N ASP A 102 -1.13 -14.94 -8.49
CA ASP A 102 -0.40 -14.42 -9.64
C ASP A 102 -0.28 -12.89 -9.62
N ILE A 103 0.18 -12.30 -10.73
CA ILE A 103 0.32 -10.86 -10.90
C ILE A 103 -1.05 -10.17 -10.82
N ASP A 104 -2.08 -10.74 -11.43
CA ASP A 104 -3.42 -10.14 -11.45
C ASP A 104 -4.03 -10.11 -10.05
N GLY A 105 -3.86 -11.17 -9.25
CA GLY A 105 -4.25 -11.22 -7.85
C GLY A 105 -3.52 -10.18 -7.00
N LEU A 106 -2.21 -9.97 -7.24
CA LEU A 106 -1.45 -8.90 -6.61
C LEU A 106 -2.00 -7.51 -6.98
N LEU A 107 -2.19 -7.23 -8.27
CA LEU A 107 -2.72 -5.94 -8.74
C LEU A 107 -4.15 -5.70 -8.24
N ALA A 108 -5.00 -6.73 -8.20
CA ALA A 108 -6.33 -6.65 -7.61
C ALA A 108 -6.27 -6.29 -6.12
N ALA A 109 -5.33 -6.86 -5.35
CA ALA A 109 -5.14 -6.49 -3.95
C ALA A 109 -4.71 -5.03 -3.78
N ARG A 110 -3.87 -4.48 -4.69
CA ARG A 110 -3.47 -3.06 -4.70
C ARG A 110 -4.65 -2.14 -4.99
N ARG A 111 -5.46 -2.47 -6.00
CA ARG A 111 -6.68 -1.70 -6.34
C ARG A 111 -7.66 -1.69 -5.16
N GLN A 112 -7.86 -2.83 -4.51
CA GLN A 112 -8.71 -2.90 -3.30
C GLN A 112 -8.17 -2.05 -2.15
N ALA A 113 -6.85 -2.02 -1.93
CA ALA A 113 -6.25 -1.15 -0.93
C ALA A 113 -6.50 0.33 -1.27
N ALA A 114 -6.28 0.71 -2.53
CA ALA A 114 -6.48 2.07 -3.00
C ALA A 114 -7.93 2.53 -2.88
N ASP A 115 -8.90 1.68 -3.26
CA ASP A 115 -10.33 2.01 -3.16
C ASP A 115 -10.74 2.28 -1.71
N ARG A 116 -10.29 1.42 -0.79
CA ARG A 116 -10.53 1.59 0.65
C ARG A 116 -9.85 2.85 1.19
N PHE A 117 -8.61 3.10 0.79
CA PHE A 117 -7.88 4.31 1.14
C PHE A 117 -8.64 5.55 0.68
N PHE A 118 -8.95 5.68 -0.61
CA PHE A 118 -9.61 6.88 -1.13
C PHE A 118 -11.03 7.06 -0.61
N SER A 119 -11.71 5.99 -0.19
CA SER A 119 -13.02 6.08 0.47
C SER A 119 -12.94 6.66 1.88
N ASP A 120 -11.84 6.44 2.62
CA ASP A 120 -11.71 6.84 4.03
C ASP A 120 -10.81 8.09 4.21
N TYR A 121 -9.84 8.29 3.32
CA TYR A 121 -8.85 9.36 3.37
C TYR A 121 -9.42 10.77 3.53
N PRO A 122 -10.52 11.18 2.84
CA PRO A 122 -11.12 12.50 3.07
C PRO A 122 -11.50 12.75 4.54
N ARG A 123 -12.02 11.70 5.22
CA ARG A 123 -12.38 11.75 6.65
C ARG A 123 -11.14 11.71 7.53
N GLY A 124 -10.14 10.88 7.19
CA GLY A 124 -8.88 10.83 7.92
C GLY A 124 -8.13 12.15 7.90
N ARG A 125 -8.08 12.81 6.73
CA ARG A 125 -7.47 14.12 6.56
C ARG A 125 -8.21 15.21 7.32
N SER A 126 -9.55 15.25 7.29
CA SER A 126 -10.32 16.27 7.99
C SER A 126 -10.25 16.16 9.52
N THR A 127 -10.01 14.96 10.04
CA THR A 127 -9.87 14.70 11.48
C THR A 127 -8.43 14.76 11.99
N GLY A 128 -7.45 15.04 11.11
CA GLY A 128 -6.03 15.04 11.47
C GLY A 128 -5.49 13.65 11.83
N ARG A 129 -6.19 12.58 11.43
CA ARG A 129 -5.69 11.21 11.54
C ARG A 129 -4.66 10.91 10.46
N ASP A 130 -4.87 11.45 9.26
CA ASP A 130 -4.02 11.26 8.09
C ASP A 130 -3.40 12.62 7.71
N SER A 131 -2.10 12.80 7.90
CA SER A 131 -1.42 14.09 7.72
C SER A 131 -0.11 13.98 6.93
N CYS A 132 0.38 15.11 6.42
CA CYS A 132 1.74 15.18 5.86
C CYS A 132 2.79 15.26 6.98
#